data_AF-A0A1J8PF94-F1
#
_entry.id   AF-A0A1J8PF94-F1
#
_cell.length_a   1.000
_cell.length_b   1.000
_cell.length_c   1.000
_cell.angle_alpha   90.00
_cell.angle_beta   90.00
_cell.angle_gamma   90.00
#
_symmetry.space_group_name_H-M   'P 1'
#
loop_
_entity.id
_entity.type
_entity.pdbx_description
1 polymer ?
#
loop_
_entity_poly.entity_id
_entity_poly.type
_entity_poly.pdbx_seq_one_letter_code
_entity_poly.pdbx_strand_id
1 'polypeptide(L)'
;MWFYRIALRQLYWSAAVLKKFFKLVPLPTLTLVALTLVSQFSRMLAFFLPLKVIILIGSTGTPRYFPDSWAAFDRDVLVIALSLATVFFYAVSLLSEKLLSIMAERGAAGVVAGTHKLVLFTNQDEVASQAYQKLAAGLATAVLTVVIALLFSFVYPAFLFAALTYVLTASAFVALVGRTVEARSELQQKAASLTGLLSGIGFMLLFAFMVVDFLLWEGVGFIVAIISLLLSRQLLTRIDGVIKDAIWLSGKRLQVNAIFFTGHRLEQAPEHSHNRKFWNFLTLTESSEPLLPVLEQVRGHELPDVTEVNCRWKQSGLADLLVFEVEVKGAEEELELYLLKIFGKRHRKAAMSEADILSSASGPLLPVPELVYIGEMEGFDVHLFRLPKWCVPGGYTAPKVQIEWLAKYWQVEPDRTLVNRYQRSHPLLQHRLGIRMLERLALIAGDGDDIAALEQAKNRFEDILEELNQLPLVVLNPGVPRDLCFVSETGELLQAHLGNWTLEPIGVGLPCSETWLTKLDELLAKASEKRESLQNTPSARIRLCACCSAFEQNFNKQRYADAIALLPNILSCLSEINTAHEGESKSPSFPAADEGNA
;
A
#
# COMPACT_ATOMS: atom_id res chain seq x y z
N MET A 1 -31.95 -3.43 -18.73
CA MET A 1 -32.52 -4.10 -17.54
C MET A 1 -31.50 -4.27 -16.41
N TRP A 2 -30.25 -4.71 -16.68
CA TRP A 2 -29.21 -4.91 -15.65
C TRP A 2 -28.87 -3.65 -14.84
N PHE A 3 -28.60 -2.52 -15.51
CA PHE A 3 -28.23 -1.25 -14.86
C PHE A 3 -29.30 -0.77 -13.87
N TYR A 4 -30.57 -0.75 -14.28
CA TYR A 4 -31.69 -0.37 -13.42
C TYR A 4 -31.82 -1.28 -12.19
N ARG A 5 -31.64 -2.60 -12.33
CA ARG A 5 -31.67 -3.52 -11.17
C ARG A 5 -30.56 -3.24 -10.17
N ILE A 6 -29.35 -2.91 -10.63
CA ILE A 6 -28.23 -2.54 -9.76
C ILE A 6 -28.51 -1.21 -9.05
N ALA A 7 -28.93 -0.20 -9.80
CA ALA A 7 -29.27 1.11 -9.24
C ALA A 7 -30.36 0.99 -8.17
N LEU A 8 -31.41 0.22 -8.44
CA LEU A 8 -32.53 0.02 -7.52
C LEU A 8 -32.13 -0.76 -6.26
N ARG A 9 -31.28 -1.80 -6.41
CA ARG A 9 -30.69 -2.53 -5.27
C ARG A 9 -29.78 -1.64 -4.43
N GLN A 10 -29.01 -0.74 -5.05
CA GLN A 10 -28.15 0.21 -4.35
C GLN A 10 -28.97 1.25 -3.60
N LEU A 11 -30.05 1.75 -4.20
CA LEU A 11 -30.95 2.72 -3.61
C LEU A 11 -31.70 2.12 -2.41
N TYR A 12 -32.21 0.88 -2.55
CA TYR A 12 -32.84 0.15 -1.44
C TYR A 12 -31.86 -0.10 -0.29
N TRP A 13 -30.63 -0.52 -0.60
CA TRP A 13 -29.60 -0.74 0.41
C TRP A 13 -29.22 0.56 1.14
N SER A 14 -29.02 1.65 0.40
CA SER A 14 -28.72 2.97 0.95
C SER A 14 -29.86 3.46 1.86
N ALA A 15 -31.11 3.26 1.44
CA ALA A 15 -32.30 3.57 2.24
C ALA A 15 -32.37 2.73 3.53
N ALA A 16 -32.01 1.44 3.48
CA ALA A 16 -31.97 0.58 4.65
C ALA A 16 -30.91 1.03 5.67
N VAL A 17 -29.71 1.41 5.21
CA VAL A 17 -28.64 1.96 6.07
C VAL A 17 -29.09 3.29 6.67
N LEU A 18 -29.66 4.18 5.85
CA LEU A 18 -30.14 5.49 6.28
C LEU A 18 -31.27 5.37 7.32
N LYS A 19 -32.21 4.45 7.12
CA LYS A 19 -33.26 4.13 8.11
C LYS A 19 -32.66 3.71 9.45
N LYS A 20 -31.55 2.97 9.42
CA LYS A 20 -30.84 2.56 10.64
C LYS A 20 -30.16 3.76 11.32
N PHE A 21 -29.57 4.68 10.55
CA PHE A 21 -29.03 5.93 11.09
C PHE A 21 -30.10 6.80 11.75
N PHE A 22 -31.25 6.98 11.11
CA PHE A 22 -32.39 7.70 11.71
C PHE A 22 -32.90 7.04 12.99
N LYS A 23 -32.85 5.71 13.07
CA LYS A 23 -33.28 4.98 14.28
C LYS A 23 -32.30 5.14 15.45
N LEU A 24 -31.00 5.15 15.17
CA LEU A 24 -29.97 5.17 16.22
C LEU A 24 -29.57 6.60 16.61
N VAL A 25 -29.48 7.52 15.64
CA VAL A 25 -28.90 8.85 15.81
C VAL A 25 -29.70 9.89 15.00
N PRO A 26 -30.98 10.18 15.36
CA PRO A 26 -31.86 11.03 14.56
C PRO A 26 -31.43 12.49 14.50
N LEU A 27 -31.01 13.07 15.64
CA LEU A 27 -30.66 14.50 15.74
C LEU A 27 -29.43 14.88 14.90
N PRO A 28 -28.29 14.17 15.00
CA PRO A 28 -27.15 14.42 14.10
C PRO A 28 -27.50 14.19 12.63
N THR A 29 -28.33 13.19 12.30
CA THR A 29 -28.72 12.93 10.90
C THR A 29 -29.53 14.09 10.33
N LEU A 30 -30.51 14.60 11.08
CA LEU A 30 -31.34 15.74 10.66
C LEU A 30 -30.52 17.03 10.57
N THR A 31 -29.64 17.26 11.54
CA THR A 31 -28.73 18.41 11.57
C THR A 31 -27.80 18.39 10.35
N LEU A 32 -27.29 17.21 9.98
CA LEU A 32 -26.39 17.05 8.83
C LEU A 32 -27.13 17.31 7.50
N VAL A 33 -28.38 16.84 7.36
CA VAL A 33 -29.21 17.18 6.20
C VAL A 33 -29.47 18.69 6.13
N ALA A 34 -29.85 19.31 7.25
CA ALA A 34 -30.12 20.74 7.32
C ALA A 34 -28.88 21.59 6.98
N LEU A 35 -27.72 21.28 7.58
CA LEU A 35 -26.45 21.94 7.28
C LEU A 35 -26.04 21.75 5.82
N THR A 36 -26.33 20.59 5.22
CA THR A 36 -26.04 20.34 3.81
C THR A 36 -26.90 21.24 2.91
N LEU A 37 -28.19 21.40 3.23
CA LEU A 37 -29.07 22.31 2.49
C LEU A 37 -28.63 23.78 2.66
N VAL A 38 -28.30 24.21 3.88
CA VAL A 38 -27.80 25.57 4.16
C VAL A 38 -26.51 25.84 3.40
N SER A 39 -25.56 24.91 3.42
CA SER A 39 -24.32 25.00 2.64
C SER A 39 -24.59 25.14 1.15
N GLN A 40 -25.46 24.29 0.61
CA GLN A 40 -25.80 24.28 -0.82
C GLN A 40 -26.49 25.57 -1.27
N PHE A 41 -27.44 26.07 -0.48
CA PHE A 41 -28.16 27.30 -0.78
C PHE A 41 -27.24 28.53 -0.66
N SER A 42 -26.42 28.59 0.38
CA SER A 42 -25.47 29.70 0.58
C SER A 42 -24.43 29.73 -0.54
N ARG A 43 -23.91 28.57 -0.96
CA ARG A 43 -22.98 28.49 -2.08
C ARG A 43 -23.64 28.92 -3.39
N MET A 44 -24.89 28.55 -3.62
CA MET A 44 -25.65 29.00 -4.79
C MET A 44 -25.78 30.53 -4.82
N LEU A 45 -26.17 31.14 -3.70
CA LEU A 45 -26.27 32.60 -3.58
C LEU A 45 -24.92 33.29 -3.76
N ALA A 46 -23.85 32.74 -3.18
CA ALA A 46 -22.50 33.26 -3.34
C ALA A 46 -22.03 33.27 -4.82
N PHE A 47 -22.49 32.34 -5.66
CA PHE A 47 -22.18 32.39 -7.09
C PHE A 47 -23.14 33.26 -7.91
N PHE A 48 -24.38 33.43 -7.45
CA PHE A 48 -25.39 34.21 -8.16
C PHE A 48 -25.26 35.73 -7.95
N LEU A 49 -24.91 36.17 -6.73
CA LEU A 49 -24.84 37.59 -6.40
C LEU A 49 -23.77 38.36 -7.20
N PRO A 50 -22.55 37.83 -7.42
CA PRO A 50 -21.55 38.49 -8.27
C PRO A 50 -22.03 38.74 -9.70
N LEU A 51 -22.84 37.81 -10.24
CA LEU A 51 -23.42 37.98 -11.56
C LEU A 51 -24.36 39.19 -11.61
N LYS A 52 -25.20 39.37 -10.56
CA LYS A 52 -26.03 40.57 -10.43
C LYS A 52 -25.19 41.85 -10.33
N VAL A 53 -24.07 41.80 -9.60
CA VAL A 53 -23.14 42.94 -9.50
C VAL A 53 -22.56 43.30 -10.85
N ILE A 54 -22.08 42.33 -11.63
CA ILE A 54 -21.50 42.55 -12.96
C ILE A 54 -22.54 43.16 -13.91
N ILE A 55 -23.78 42.64 -13.93
CA ILE A 55 -24.85 43.19 -14.77
C ILE A 55 -25.22 44.61 -14.33
N LEU A 56 -25.22 44.89 -13.02
CA LEU A 56 -25.49 46.22 -12.48
C LEU A 56 -24.38 47.23 -12.82
N ILE A 57 -23.11 46.81 -12.83
CA ILE A 57 -21.97 47.64 -13.27
C ILE A 57 -21.98 47.85 -14.80
N GLY A 58 -22.46 46.88 -15.57
CA GLY A 58 -22.54 46.96 -17.03
C GLY A 58 -23.75 47.72 -17.60
N SER A 59 -24.75 48.04 -16.78
CA SER A 59 -25.99 48.71 -17.21
C SER A 59 -26.00 50.21 -16.90
N THR A 60 -26.62 51.02 -17.77
CA THR A 60 -26.68 52.49 -17.66
C THR A 60 -27.72 52.99 -16.64
N GLY A 61 -28.49 52.09 -16.01
CA GLY A 61 -29.47 52.38 -14.95
C GLY A 61 -29.88 51.11 -14.20
N THR A 62 -30.63 51.23 -13.10
CA THR A 62 -31.14 50.07 -12.34
C THR A 62 -32.04 49.22 -13.25
N PRO A 63 -31.65 47.98 -13.57
CA PRO A 63 -32.42 47.16 -14.49
C PRO A 63 -33.83 46.89 -13.96
N ARG A 64 -34.83 46.83 -14.86
CA ARG A 64 -36.27 46.59 -14.58
C ARG A 64 -36.59 45.31 -13.78
N TYR A 65 -35.60 44.49 -13.51
CA TYR A 65 -35.74 43.24 -12.79
C TYR A 65 -35.45 43.35 -11.27
N PHE A 66 -34.95 44.50 -10.80
CA PHE A 66 -34.88 44.78 -9.37
C PHE A 66 -36.26 45.22 -8.87
N PRO A 67 -36.68 44.81 -7.66
CA PRO A 67 -37.93 45.28 -7.08
C PRO A 67 -37.89 46.80 -6.90
N ASP A 68 -39.03 47.48 -7.04
CA ASP A 68 -39.11 48.95 -6.98
C ASP A 68 -38.55 49.54 -5.67
N SER A 69 -38.58 48.76 -4.58
CA SER A 69 -37.98 49.11 -3.29
C SER A 69 -36.45 49.23 -3.32
N TRP A 70 -35.79 48.61 -4.29
CA TRP A 70 -34.33 48.64 -4.47
C TRP A 70 -33.90 49.71 -5.47
N ALA A 71 -34.81 50.16 -6.34
CA ALA A 71 -34.59 51.29 -7.25
C ALA A 71 -34.48 52.64 -6.51
N ALA A 72 -34.89 52.70 -5.24
CA ALA A 72 -34.74 53.86 -4.37
C ALA A 72 -33.31 54.05 -3.82
N PHE A 73 -32.45 53.02 -3.91
CA PHE A 73 -31.07 53.08 -3.41
C PHE A 73 -30.09 53.46 -4.52
N ASP A 74 -29.02 54.17 -4.14
CA ASP A 74 -27.95 54.50 -5.06
C ASP A 74 -27.23 53.23 -5.54
N ARG A 75 -26.84 53.24 -6.81
CA ARG A 75 -26.25 52.10 -7.52
C ARG A 75 -24.99 51.61 -6.83
N ASP A 76 -24.15 52.53 -6.36
CA ASP A 76 -22.88 52.21 -5.69
C ASP A 76 -23.12 51.50 -4.35
N VAL A 77 -24.15 51.92 -3.62
CA VAL A 77 -24.57 51.28 -2.37
C VAL A 77 -25.04 49.85 -2.64
N LEU A 78 -25.79 49.64 -3.72
CA LEU A 78 -26.29 48.33 -4.10
C LEU A 78 -25.17 47.37 -4.53
N VAL A 79 -24.17 47.87 -5.27
CA VAL A 79 -22.96 47.12 -5.64
C VAL A 79 -22.17 46.69 -4.40
N ILE A 80 -21.94 47.60 -3.45
CA ILE A 80 -21.21 47.29 -2.20
C ILE A 80 -21.99 46.27 -1.37
N ALA A 81 -23.30 46.46 -1.19
CA ALA A 81 -24.14 45.57 -0.40
C ALA A 81 -24.19 44.14 -0.99
N LEU A 82 -24.35 44.00 -2.30
CA LEU A 82 -24.35 42.70 -2.98
C LEU A 82 -22.98 42.01 -2.94
N SER A 83 -21.89 42.79 -3.02
CA SER A 83 -20.52 42.26 -2.89
C SER A 83 -20.26 41.74 -1.47
N LEU A 84 -20.69 42.50 -0.44
CA LEU A 84 -20.55 42.07 0.95
C LEU A 84 -21.42 40.84 1.25
N ALA A 85 -22.65 40.80 0.72
CA ALA A 85 -23.53 39.64 0.83
C ALA A 85 -22.92 38.38 0.17
N THR A 86 -22.24 38.54 -0.97
CA THR A 86 -21.51 37.44 -1.62
C THR A 86 -20.49 36.81 -0.68
N VAL A 87 -19.62 37.64 -0.08
CA VAL A 87 -18.58 37.19 0.84
C VAL A 87 -19.21 36.52 2.07
N PHE A 88 -20.28 37.11 2.61
CA PHE A 88 -21.02 36.53 3.73
C PHE A 88 -21.58 35.14 3.40
N PHE A 89 -22.31 34.98 2.28
CA PHE A 89 -22.86 33.67 1.90
C PHE A 89 -21.77 32.65 1.60
N TYR A 90 -20.64 33.07 1.04
CA TYR A 90 -19.49 32.19 0.86
C TYR A 90 -18.93 31.71 2.21
N ALA A 91 -18.74 32.62 3.18
CA ALA A 91 -18.28 32.28 4.52
C ALA A 91 -19.25 31.34 5.25
N VAL A 92 -20.56 31.59 5.17
CA VAL A 92 -21.60 30.70 5.71
C VAL A 92 -21.53 29.31 5.07
N SER A 93 -21.28 29.24 3.75
CA SER A 93 -21.12 27.95 3.06
C SER A 93 -19.92 27.16 3.57
N LEU A 94 -18.77 27.82 3.80
CA LEU A 94 -17.56 27.19 4.33
C LEU A 94 -17.73 26.74 5.79
N LEU A 95 -18.36 27.59 6.62
CA LEU A 95 -18.64 27.25 8.02
C LEU A 95 -19.59 26.05 8.10
N SER A 96 -20.60 26.00 7.25
CA SER A 96 -21.52 24.87 7.17
C SER A 96 -20.78 23.59 6.77
N GLU A 97 -19.85 23.64 5.80
CA GLU A 97 -19.03 22.49 5.41
C GLU A 97 -18.13 21.98 6.54
N LYS A 98 -17.53 22.89 7.32
CA LYS A 98 -16.74 22.53 8.50
C LYS A 98 -17.59 21.90 9.61
N LEU A 99 -18.80 22.42 9.84
CA LEU A 99 -19.72 21.83 10.82
C LEU A 99 -20.22 20.45 10.36
N LEU A 100 -20.40 20.25 9.06
CA LEU A 100 -20.79 18.96 8.49
C LEU A 100 -19.78 17.86 8.80
N SER A 101 -18.47 18.12 8.67
CA SER A 101 -17.45 17.09 8.97
C SER A 101 -17.45 16.71 10.45
N ILE A 102 -17.53 17.70 11.35
CA ILE A 102 -17.57 17.48 12.80
C ILE A 102 -18.82 16.68 13.19
N MET A 103 -19.98 17.02 12.62
CA MET A 103 -21.23 16.30 12.91
C MET A 103 -21.25 14.91 12.28
N ALA A 104 -20.57 14.68 11.15
CA ALA A 104 -20.43 13.37 10.54
C ALA A 104 -19.59 12.43 11.43
N GLU A 105 -18.48 12.91 11.98
CA GLU A 105 -17.64 12.15 12.91
C GLU A 105 -18.42 11.78 14.18
N ARG A 106 -19.11 12.76 14.79
CA ARG A 106 -19.95 12.52 15.97
C ARG A 106 -21.10 11.55 15.69
N GLY A 107 -21.75 11.70 14.53
CA GLY A 107 -22.84 10.83 14.09
C GLY A 107 -22.35 9.39 13.88
N ALA A 108 -21.23 9.21 13.18
CA ALA A 108 -20.62 7.91 12.96
C ALA A 108 -20.17 7.25 14.26
N ALA A 109 -19.49 7.98 15.14
CA ALA A 109 -19.10 7.49 16.45
C ALA A 109 -20.31 7.04 17.29
N GLY A 110 -21.40 7.82 17.28
CA GLY A 110 -22.65 7.45 17.96
C GLY A 110 -23.29 6.18 17.39
N VAL A 111 -23.28 6.01 16.07
CA VAL A 111 -23.79 4.79 15.44
C VAL A 111 -22.90 3.58 15.75
N VAL A 112 -21.57 3.73 15.72
CA VAL A 112 -20.62 2.65 16.03
C VAL A 112 -20.70 2.25 17.50
N ALA A 113 -20.79 3.21 18.43
CA ALA A 113 -21.00 2.93 19.85
C ALA A 113 -22.31 2.15 20.09
N GLY A 114 -23.38 2.50 19.36
CA GLY A 114 -24.67 1.83 19.44
C GLY A 114 -24.74 0.43 18.82
N THR A 115 -23.74 -0.02 18.04
CA THR A 115 -23.71 -1.37 17.48
C THR A 115 -23.01 -2.40 18.37
N HIS A 116 -22.33 -1.98 19.44
CA HIS A 116 -21.63 -2.83 20.42
C HIS A 116 -20.66 -3.86 19.79
N LYS A 117 -20.09 -3.57 18.61
CA LYS A 117 -19.16 -4.47 17.94
C LYS A 117 -17.71 -4.14 18.29
N LEU A 118 -16.88 -5.18 18.45
CA LEU A 118 -15.43 -5.05 18.51
C LEU A 118 -14.91 -4.40 17.22
N VAL A 119 -13.79 -3.67 17.32
CA VAL A 119 -13.13 -3.05 16.17
C VAL A 119 -12.76 -4.15 15.16
N LEU A 120 -13.35 -4.08 13.96
CA LEU A 120 -13.22 -5.11 12.93
C LEU A 120 -11.99 -4.88 12.03
N PHE A 121 -11.50 -3.65 11.92
CA PHE A 121 -10.33 -3.27 11.13
C PHE A 121 -9.78 -1.90 11.57
N THR A 122 -8.49 -1.64 11.31
CA THR A 122 -7.75 -0.45 11.80
C THR A 122 -8.37 0.90 11.39
N ASN A 123 -9.03 0.97 10.23
CA ASN A 123 -9.63 2.21 9.70
C ASN A 123 -11.16 2.27 9.88
N GLN A 124 -11.71 1.58 10.89
CA GLN A 124 -13.16 1.48 11.09
C GLN A 124 -13.85 2.84 11.23
N ASP A 125 -13.28 3.73 12.05
CA ASP A 125 -13.90 5.04 12.33
C ASP A 125 -13.89 5.96 11.11
N GLU A 126 -12.81 5.91 10.33
CA GLU A 126 -12.69 6.68 9.08
C GLU A 126 -13.72 6.20 8.05
N VAL A 127 -13.82 4.88 7.83
CA VAL A 127 -14.79 4.30 6.90
C VAL A 127 -16.22 4.56 7.36
N ALA A 128 -16.48 4.50 8.66
CA ALA A 128 -17.80 4.80 9.24
C ALA A 128 -18.19 6.27 9.03
N SER A 129 -17.28 7.21 9.34
CA SER A 129 -17.50 8.65 9.14
C SER A 129 -17.74 9.01 7.68
N GLN A 130 -16.90 8.50 6.77
CA GLN A 130 -17.05 8.73 5.33
C GLN A 130 -18.35 8.12 4.78
N ALA A 131 -18.72 6.91 5.21
CA ALA A 131 -19.98 6.29 4.79
C ALA A 131 -21.19 7.08 5.29
N TYR A 132 -21.15 7.57 6.54
CA TYR A 132 -22.20 8.38 7.13
C TYR A 132 -22.35 9.73 6.38
N GLN A 133 -21.25 10.44 6.15
CA GLN A 133 -21.24 11.71 5.42
C GLN A 133 -21.79 11.56 4.00
N LYS A 134 -21.32 10.56 3.25
CA LYS A 134 -21.73 10.30 1.86
C LYS A 134 -23.21 9.95 1.74
N LEU A 135 -23.72 9.10 2.64
CA LEU A 135 -25.14 8.73 2.65
C LEU A 135 -26.04 9.92 3.00
N ALA A 136 -25.65 10.74 3.97
CA ALA A 136 -26.43 11.89 4.38
C ALA A 136 -26.36 13.05 3.36
N ALA A 137 -25.21 13.25 2.70
CA ALA A 137 -25.08 14.15 1.55
C ALA A 137 -25.93 13.69 0.35
N GLY A 138 -26.00 12.37 0.12
CA GLY A 138 -26.89 11.77 -0.88
C GLY A 138 -28.37 12.07 -0.61
N LEU A 139 -28.81 11.93 0.65
CA LEU A 139 -30.17 12.29 1.06
C LEU A 139 -30.45 13.78 0.83
N ALA A 140 -29.56 14.67 1.26
CA ALA A 140 -29.74 16.11 1.08
C ALA A 140 -29.83 16.49 -0.41
N THR A 141 -29.02 15.84 -1.26
CA THR A 141 -29.08 16.02 -2.71
C THR A 141 -30.42 15.56 -3.29
N ALA A 142 -30.97 14.44 -2.81
CA ALA A 142 -32.29 13.97 -3.22
C ALA A 142 -33.40 14.99 -2.84
N VAL A 143 -33.36 15.51 -1.61
CA VAL A 143 -34.30 16.56 -1.15
C VAL A 143 -34.18 17.81 -2.01
N LEU A 144 -32.95 18.29 -2.25
CA LEU A 144 -32.71 19.45 -3.11
C LEU A 144 -33.23 19.22 -4.53
N THR A 145 -33.00 18.04 -5.09
CA THR A 145 -33.47 17.67 -6.44
C THR A 145 -34.98 17.78 -6.55
N VAL A 146 -35.72 17.30 -5.54
CA VAL A 146 -37.18 17.41 -5.48
C VAL A 146 -37.61 18.89 -5.40
N VAL A 147 -36.97 19.69 -4.56
CA VAL A 147 -37.28 21.12 -4.43
C VAL A 147 -37.04 21.87 -5.74
N ILE A 148 -35.91 21.63 -6.41
CA ILE A 148 -35.59 22.25 -7.70
C ILE A 148 -36.55 21.78 -8.79
N ALA A 149 -36.90 20.50 -8.82
CA ALA A 149 -37.86 19.97 -9.80
C ALA A 149 -39.26 20.61 -9.62
N LEU A 150 -39.72 20.78 -8.38
CA LEU A 150 -40.97 21.48 -8.07
C LEU A 150 -40.90 22.95 -8.50
N LEU A 151 -39.78 23.62 -8.23
CA LEU A 151 -39.56 25.01 -8.66
C LEU A 151 -39.62 25.14 -10.18
N PHE A 152 -38.93 24.27 -10.93
CA PHE A 152 -38.98 24.27 -12.39
C PHE A 152 -40.37 23.93 -12.92
N SER A 153 -41.09 23.02 -12.27
CA SER A 153 -42.47 22.69 -12.66
C SER A 153 -43.42 23.88 -12.56
N PHE A 154 -43.15 24.84 -11.68
CA PHE A 154 -43.97 26.05 -11.53
C PHE A 154 -43.46 27.20 -12.40
N VAL A 155 -42.15 27.39 -12.46
CA VAL A 155 -41.52 28.59 -13.02
C VAL A 155 -41.11 28.41 -14.48
N TYR A 156 -40.67 27.22 -14.88
CA TYR A 156 -40.18 26.94 -16.24
C TYR A 156 -40.41 25.47 -16.65
N PRO A 157 -41.66 25.07 -16.92
CA PRO A 157 -42.01 23.65 -17.16
C PRO A 157 -41.30 23.04 -18.38
N ALA A 158 -41.13 23.82 -19.45
CA ALA A 158 -40.45 23.36 -20.66
C ALA A 158 -38.98 22.97 -20.38
N PHE A 159 -38.30 23.74 -19.54
CA PHE A 159 -36.92 23.46 -19.13
C PHE A 159 -36.81 22.19 -18.27
N LEU A 160 -37.79 21.93 -17.39
CA LEU A 160 -37.86 20.67 -16.64
C LEU A 160 -37.99 19.48 -17.60
N PHE A 161 -38.86 19.58 -18.62
CA PHE A 161 -39.05 18.51 -19.59
C PHE A 161 -37.77 18.23 -20.39
N ALA A 162 -37.05 19.27 -20.81
CA ALA A 162 -35.75 19.14 -21.47
C ALA A 162 -34.73 18.42 -20.56
N ALA A 163 -34.65 18.81 -19.27
CA ALA A 163 -33.77 18.17 -18.29
C ALA A 163 -34.11 16.70 -18.05
N LEU A 164 -35.40 16.36 -17.89
CA LEU A 164 -35.84 14.98 -17.74
C LEU A 164 -35.53 14.15 -18.99
N THR A 165 -35.78 14.69 -20.19
CA THR A 165 -35.48 14.02 -21.46
C THR A 165 -33.98 13.73 -21.60
N TYR A 166 -33.14 14.68 -21.19
CA TYR A 166 -31.69 14.47 -21.16
C TYR A 166 -31.28 13.34 -20.19
N VAL A 167 -31.78 13.36 -18.95
CA VAL A 167 -31.45 12.32 -17.96
C VAL A 167 -31.92 10.94 -18.43
N LEU A 168 -33.12 10.85 -19.02
CA LEU A 168 -33.66 9.61 -19.56
C LEU A 168 -32.81 9.08 -20.73
N THR A 169 -32.45 9.93 -21.69
CA THR A 169 -31.61 9.53 -22.83
C THR A 169 -30.20 9.12 -22.41
N ALA A 170 -29.58 9.86 -21.50
CA ALA A 170 -28.27 9.52 -20.93
C ALA A 170 -28.31 8.18 -20.18
N SER A 171 -29.34 7.94 -19.36
CA SER A 171 -29.50 6.67 -18.65
C SER A 171 -29.75 5.48 -19.59
N ALA A 172 -30.50 5.68 -20.68
CA ALA A 172 -30.74 4.68 -21.72
C ALA A 172 -29.45 4.35 -22.48
N PHE A 173 -28.64 5.35 -22.81
CA PHE A 173 -27.34 5.18 -23.45
C PHE A 173 -26.39 4.34 -22.59
N VAL A 174 -26.24 4.67 -21.31
CA VAL A 174 -25.41 3.89 -20.37
C VAL A 174 -25.91 2.45 -20.25
N ALA A 175 -27.24 2.24 -20.20
CA ALA A 175 -27.83 0.92 -20.14
C ALA A 175 -27.64 0.10 -21.43
N LEU A 176 -27.51 0.75 -22.59
CA LEU A 176 -27.27 0.11 -23.88
C LEU A 176 -25.80 -0.32 -24.01
N VAL A 177 -24.87 0.56 -23.65
CA VAL A 177 -23.42 0.30 -23.68
C VAL A 177 -23.04 -0.82 -22.70
N GLY A 178 -23.65 -0.85 -21.50
CA GLY A 178 -23.40 -1.88 -20.49
C GLY A 178 -23.98 -3.28 -20.78
N ARG A 179 -24.32 -3.62 -22.02
CA ARG A 179 -24.89 -4.93 -22.36
C ARG A 179 -23.86 -6.05 -22.36
N THR A 180 -22.66 -5.83 -22.89
CA THR A 180 -21.57 -6.84 -22.97
C THR A 180 -20.77 -6.92 -21.67
N VAL A 181 -20.08 -8.05 -21.44
CA VAL A 181 -19.33 -8.28 -20.20
C VAL A 181 -18.06 -7.42 -20.16
N GLU A 182 -17.33 -7.27 -21.27
CA GLU A 182 -16.14 -6.40 -21.31
C GLU A 182 -16.52 -4.92 -21.18
N ALA A 183 -17.60 -4.47 -21.82
CA ALA A 183 -18.03 -3.08 -21.67
C ALA A 183 -18.47 -2.76 -20.24
N ARG A 184 -18.98 -3.74 -19.47
CA ARG A 184 -19.33 -3.53 -18.05
C ARG A 184 -18.10 -3.31 -17.18
N SER A 185 -17.02 -4.07 -17.38
CA SER A 185 -15.79 -3.89 -16.59
C SER A 185 -15.12 -2.56 -16.92
N GLU A 186 -15.07 -2.17 -18.20
CA GLU A 186 -14.56 -0.86 -18.61
C GLU A 186 -15.42 0.30 -18.08
N LEU A 187 -16.76 0.18 -18.17
CA LEU A 187 -17.69 1.18 -17.67
C LEU A 187 -17.53 1.35 -16.15
N GLN A 188 -17.32 0.25 -15.42
CA GLN A 188 -17.11 0.30 -13.96
C GLN A 188 -15.77 0.95 -13.59
N GLN A 189 -14.72 0.72 -14.39
CA GLN A 189 -13.40 1.35 -14.19
C GLN A 189 -13.41 2.84 -14.55
N LYS A 190 -14.16 3.25 -15.57
CA LYS A 190 -14.24 4.64 -16.07
C LYS A 190 -15.48 5.41 -15.58
N ALA A 191 -16.32 4.83 -14.73
CA ALA A 191 -17.62 5.38 -14.35
C ALA A 191 -17.55 6.82 -13.80
N ALA A 192 -16.55 7.10 -12.97
CA ALA A 192 -16.37 8.43 -12.38
C ALA A 192 -16.02 9.51 -13.42
N SER A 193 -15.29 9.14 -14.49
CA SER A 193 -14.94 10.03 -15.59
C SER A 193 -16.11 10.22 -16.56
N LEU A 194 -16.78 9.13 -16.92
CA LEU A 194 -17.96 9.15 -17.80
C LEU A 194 -19.11 10.00 -17.23
N THR A 195 -19.31 9.95 -15.90
CA THR A 195 -20.38 10.74 -15.26
C THR A 195 -20.10 12.25 -15.34
N GLY A 196 -18.83 12.66 -15.19
CA GLY A 196 -18.43 14.05 -15.37
C GLY A 196 -18.63 14.55 -16.80
N LEU A 197 -18.30 13.72 -17.79
CA LEU A 197 -18.53 14.03 -19.20
C LEU A 197 -20.02 14.16 -19.52
N LEU A 198 -20.85 13.21 -19.05
CA LEU A 198 -22.31 13.31 -19.19
C LEU A 198 -22.82 14.61 -18.55
N SER A 199 -22.47 14.89 -17.31
CA SER A 199 -22.87 16.13 -16.63
C SER A 199 -22.52 17.39 -17.43
N GLY A 200 -21.34 17.45 -18.04
CA GLY A 200 -20.92 18.58 -18.88
C GLY A 200 -21.73 18.70 -20.17
N ILE A 201 -21.96 17.58 -20.88
CA ILE A 201 -22.78 17.54 -22.11
C ILE A 201 -24.22 17.93 -21.80
N GLY A 202 -24.79 17.44 -20.70
CA GLY A 202 -26.14 17.77 -20.26
C GLY A 202 -26.32 19.25 -19.99
N PHE A 203 -25.35 19.88 -19.32
CA PHE A 203 -25.37 21.31 -19.10
C PHE A 203 -25.35 22.10 -20.41
N MET A 204 -24.49 21.72 -21.36
CA MET A 204 -24.42 22.38 -22.67
C MET A 204 -25.71 22.24 -23.48
N LEU A 205 -26.35 21.07 -23.45
CA LEU A 205 -27.64 20.86 -24.12
C LEU A 205 -28.76 21.68 -23.48
N LEU A 206 -28.80 21.76 -22.15
CA LEU A 206 -29.77 22.59 -21.44
C LEU A 206 -29.55 24.09 -21.70
N PHE A 207 -28.29 24.52 -21.78
CA PHE A 207 -27.95 25.88 -22.19
C PHE A 207 -28.42 26.18 -23.61
N ALA A 208 -28.11 25.30 -24.57
CA ALA A 208 -28.52 25.47 -25.96
C ALA A 208 -30.05 25.50 -26.09
N PHE A 209 -30.76 24.61 -25.38
CA PHE A 209 -32.22 24.61 -25.31
C PHE A 209 -32.76 25.94 -24.79
N MET A 210 -32.22 26.45 -23.69
CA MET A 210 -32.63 27.73 -23.12
C MET A 210 -32.40 28.90 -24.09
N VAL A 211 -31.26 28.93 -24.81
CA VAL A 211 -30.98 29.97 -25.81
C VAL A 211 -31.97 29.90 -26.97
N VAL A 212 -32.28 28.69 -27.46
CA VAL A 212 -33.26 28.49 -28.54
C VAL A 212 -34.66 28.88 -28.09
N ASP A 213 -35.07 28.50 -26.87
CA ASP A 213 -36.35 28.87 -26.28
C ASP A 213 -36.48 30.39 -26.13
N PHE A 214 -35.41 31.07 -25.74
CA PHE A 214 -35.39 32.53 -25.61
C PHE A 214 -35.41 33.28 -26.96
N LEU A 215 -34.83 32.70 -28.03
CA LEU A 215 -34.75 33.32 -29.35
C LEU A 215 -35.98 33.05 -30.22
N LEU A 216 -36.58 31.87 -30.14
CA LEU A 216 -37.67 31.42 -31.02
C LEU A 216 -39.06 31.52 -30.38
N TRP A 217 -39.17 31.54 -29.05
CA TRP A 217 -40.43 31.62 -28.32
C TRP A 217 -40.48 32.85 -27.39
N GLU A 218 -41.66 33.14 -26.83
CA GLU A 218 -41.80 34.07 -25.70
C GLU A 218 -41.20 33.42 -24.45
N GLY A 219 -39.86 33.37 -24.41
CA GLY A 219 -39.09 32.76 -23.33
C GLY A 219 -39.41 33.41 -21.98
N VAL A 220 -39.20 32.63 -20.92
CA VAL A 220 -39.40 33.13 -19.55
C VAL A 220 -38.44 34.31 -19.29
N GLY A 221 -38.84 35.23 -18.42
CA GLY A 221 -38.05 36.43 -18.10
C GLY A 221 -36.58 36.11 -17.85
N PHE A 222 -35.68 36.93 -18.39
CA PHE A 222 -34.24 36.69 -18.44
C PHE A 222 -33.60 36.19 -17.12
N ILE A 223 -34.03 36.72 -15.97
CA ILE A 223 -33.56 36.25 -14.65
C ILE A 223 -33.94 34.79 -14.39
N VAL A 224 -35.16 34.40 -14.72
CA VAL A 224 -35.65 33.04 -14.51
C VAL A 224 -34.85 32.06 -15.36
N ALA A 225 -34.52 32.44 -16.59
CA ALA A 225 -33.66 31.63 -17.46
C ALA A 225 -32.25 31.45 -16.84
N ILE A 226 -31.63 32.53 -16.36
CA ILE A 226 -30.33 32.47 -15.67
C ILE A 226 -30.39 31.62 -14.40
N ILE A 227 -31.40 31.81 -13.55
CA ILE A 227 -31.56 31.04 -12.32
C ILE A 227 -31.74 29.56 -12.65
N SER A 228 -32.53 29.22 -13.68
CA SER A 228 -32.74 27.85 -14.11
C SER A 228 -31.46 27.21 -14.67
N LEU A 229 -30.67 27.98 -15.41
CA LEU A 229 -29.37 27.54 -15.90
C LEU A 229 -28.38 27.28 -14.76
N LEU A 230 -28.30 28.18 -13.77
CA LEU A 230 -27.43 28.01 -12.61
C LEU A 230 -27.85 26.82 -11.74
N LEU A 231 -29.14 26.69 -11.47
CA LEU A 231 -29.71 25.58 -10.71
C LEU A 231 -29.48 24.24 -11.41
N SER A 232 -29.64 24.17 -12.74
CA SER A 232 -29.37 22.94 -13.49
C SER A 232 -27.90 22.55 -13.46
N ARG A 233 -26.97 23.51 -13.60
CA ARG A 233 -25.53 23.26 -13.44
C ARG A 233 -25.21 22.70 -12.06
N GLN A 234 -25.77 23.31 -11.02
CA GLN A 234 -25.57 22.86 -9.64
C GLN A 234 -26.14 21.46 -9.43
N LEU A 235 -27.34 21.18 -9.96
CA LEU A 235 -27.99 19.89 -9.85
C LEU A 235 -27.18 18.78 -10.54
N LEU A 236 -26.75 18.99 -11.79
CA LEU A 236 -25.97 18.02 -12.55
C LEU A 236 -24.62 17.71 -11.87
N THR A 237 -23.93 18.74 -11.36
CA THR A 237 -22.67 18.57 -10.62
C THR A 237 -22.88 17.78 -9.32
N ARG A 238 -24.02 17.97 -8.64
CA ARG A 238 -24.33 17.21 -7.42
C ARG A 238 -24.72 15.78 -7.70
N ILE A 239 -25.47 15.52 -8.78
CA ILE A 239 -25.79 14.17 -9.23
C ILE A 239 -24.49 13.40 -9.57
N ASP A 240 -23.53 14.04 -10.24
CA ASP A 240 -22.20 13.46 -10.47
C ASP A 240 -21.49 13.06 -9.17
N GLY A 241 -21.51 13.94 -8.16
CA GLY A 241 -20.99 13.63 -6.82
C GLY A 241 -21.68 12.43 -6.16
N VAL A 242 -23.01 12.38 -6.19
CA VAL A 242 -23.79 11.26 -5.62
C VAL A 242 -23.49 9.93 -6.31
N ILE A 243 -23.30 9.94 -7.63
CA ILE A 243 -22.92 8.73 -8.38
C ILE A 243 -21.53 8.25 -7.95
N LYS A 244 -20.56 9.15 -7.82
CA LYS A 244 -19.21 8.82 -7.32
C LYS A 244 -19.25 8.27 -5.89
N ASP A 245 -20.07 8.86 -5.03
CA ASP A 245 -20.28 8.39 -3.65
C ASP A 245 -20.96 7.02 -3.62
N ALA A 246 -21.93 6.76 -4.49
CA ALA A 246 -22.59 5.47 -4.63
C ALA A 246 -21.62 4.38 -5.11
N ILE A 247 -20.72 4.70 -6.05
CA ILE A 247 -19.66 3.78 -6.51
C ILE A 247 -18.72 3.45 -5.34
N TRP A 248 -18.26 4.46 -4.59
CA TRP A 248 -17.41 4.26 -3.41
C TRP A 248 -18.11 3.39 -2.36
N LEU A 249 -19.37 3.68 -2.05
CA LEU A 249 -20.20 2.89 -1.11
C LEU A 249 -20.38 1.45 -1.59
N SER A 250 -20.52 1.22 -2.90
CA SER A 250 -20.64 -0.13 -3.45
C SER A 250 -19.34 -0.95 -3.26
N GLY A 251 -18.18 -0.33 -3.46
CA GLY A 251 -16.88 -0.97 -3.25
C GLY A 251 -16.58 -1.26 -1.78
N LYS A 252 -17.15 -0.48 -0.87
CA LYS A 252 -17.01 -0.64 0.59
C LYS A 252 -18.21 -1.29 1.26
N ARG A 253 -19.17 -1.80 0.48
CA ARG A 253 -20.47 -2.32 0.98
C ARG A 253 -20.32 -3.36 2.08
N LEU A 254 -19.36 -4.28 1.96
CA LEU A 254 -19.11 -5.32 2.97
C LEU A 254 -18.60 -4.73 4.29
N GLN A 255 -17.67 -3.77 4.22
CA GLN A 255 -17.13 -3.07 5.39
C GLN A 255 -18.22 -2.24 6.07
N VAL A 256 -18.97 -1.45 5.30
CA VAL A 256 -20.11 -0.65 5.78
C VAL A 256 -21.17 -1.56 6.42
N ASN A 257 -21.47 -2.71 5.81
CA ASN A 257 -22.42 -3.66 6.36
C ASN A 257 -21.94 -4.28 7.67
N ALA A 258 -20.67 -4.61 7.75
CA ALA A 258 -20.08 -5.21 8.95
C ALA A 258 -20.07 -4.23 10.12
N ILE A 259 -19.82 -2.94 9.87
CA ILE A 259 -19.90 -1.89 10.88
C ILE A 259 -21.35 -1.71 11.35
N PHE A 260 -22.29 -1.55 10.40
CA PHE A 260 -23.62 -1.04 10.73
C PHE A 260 -24.70 -2.12 10.91
N PHE A 261 -24.57 -3.35 10.39
CA PHE A 261 -25.59 -4.40 10.56
C PHE A 261 -25.14 -5.49 11.53
N THR A 262 -25.90 -5.67 12.62
CA THR A 262 -25.61 -6.60 13.73
C THR A 262 -25.56 -8.08 13.31
N GLY A 263 -26.18 -8.45 12.18
CA GLY A 263 -26.24 -9.84 11.69
C GLY A 263 -25.31 -10.20 10.54
N HIS A 264 -24.46 -9.29 10.03
CA HIS A 264 -23.50 -9.61 8.98
C HIS A 264 -22.11 -9.79 9.60
N ARG A 265 -21.59 -11.03 9.55
CA ARG A 265 -20.15 -11.27 9.71
C ARG A 265 -19.45 -10.73 8.46
N LEU A 266 -18.20 -10.29 8.60
CA LEU A 266 -17.34 -10.02 7.44
C LEU A 266 -17.10 -11.36 6.74
N GLU A 267 -18.05 -11.78 5.89
CA GLU A 267 -17.75 -12.75 4.85
C GLU A 267 -16.71 -12.08 3.96
N GLN A 268 -15.56 -12.75 3.83
CA GLN A 268 -14.50 -12.30 2.95
C GLN A 268 -15.13 -12.02 1.59
N ALA A 269 -14.84 -10.85 1.03
CA ALA A 269 -15.38 -10.46 -0.27
C ALA A 269 -15.13 -11.60 -1.27
N PRO A 270 -16.07 -11.88 -2.19
CA PRO A 270 -15.83 -12.85 -3.26
C PRO A 270 -14.50 -12.49 -3.92
N GLU A 271 -13.60 -13.47 -4.02
CA GLU A 271 -12.23 -13.28 -4.51
C GLU A 271 -12.23 -12.36 -5.72
N HIS A 272 -11.46 -11.27 -5.64
CA HIS A 272 -11.28 -10.39 -6.79
C HIS A 272 -10.86 -11.23 -7.99
N SER A 273 -11.40 -10.92 -9.18
CA SER A 273 -11.12 -11.64 -10.44
C SER A 273 -9.62 -11.88 -10.70
N HIS A 274 -8.74 -11.07 -10.13
CA HIS A 274 -7.29 -11.23 -10.23
C HIS A 274 -6.70 -12.32 -9.33
N ASN A 275 -7.23 -12.56 -8.13
CA ASN A 275 -6.81 -13.72 -7.31
C ASN A 275 -7.21 -15.02 -8.00
N ARG A 276 -8.38 -15.02 -8.67
CA ARG A 276 -8.79 -16.17 -9.47
C ARG A 276 -7.79 -16.50 -10.57
N LYS A 277 -7.22 -15.50 -11.26
CA LYS A 277 -6.15 -15.72 -12.25
C LYS A 277 -4.88 -16.31 -11.64
N PHE A 278 -4.47 -15.84 -10.46
CA PHE A 278 -3.32 -16.40 -9.76
C PHE A 278 -3.52 -17.88 -9.43
N TRP A 279 -4.69 -18.23 -8.86
CA TRP A 279 -5.00 -19.62 -8.53
C TRP A 279 -5.25 -20.51 -9.75
N ASN A 280 -5.58 -19.93 -10.91
CA ASN A 280 -5.67 -20.70 -12.15
C ASN A 280 -4.34 -21.37 -12.52
N PHE A 281 -3.18 -20.86 -12.07
CA PHE A 281 -1.91 -21.55 -12.30
C PHE A 281 -1.82 -22.92 -11.62
N LEU A 282 -2.70 -23.25 -10.67
CA LEU A 282 -2.78 -24.62 -10.14
C LEU A 282 -3.17 -25.63 -11.23
N THR A 283 -3.82 -25.21 -12.32
CA THR A 283 -4.11 -26.10 -13.46
C THR A 283 -2.85 -26.51 -14.23
N LEU A 284 -1.68 -25.92 -13.93
CA LEU A 284 -0.40 -26.37 -14.50
C LEU A 284 -0.10 -27.83 -14.17
N THR A 285 -0.65 -28.38 -13.08
CA THR A 285 -0.53 -29.82 -12.78
C THR A 285 -1.34 -30.71 -13.71
N GLU A 286 -2.34 -30.16 -14.39
CA GLU A 286 -3.19 -30.87 -15.35
C GLU A 286 -2.73 -30.62 -16.79
N SER A 287 -2.27 -29.40 -17.11
CA SER A 287 -1.73 -29.01 -18.41
C SER A 287 -0.50 -28.12 -18.27
N SER A 288 0.64 -28.61 -18.76
CA SER A 288 1.91 -27.89 -18.79
C SER A 288 2.08 -27.00 -20.04
N GLU A 289 1.07 -26.91 -20.92
CA GLU A 289 1.09 -26.08 -22.13
C GLU A 289 1.53 -24.62 -21.88
N PRO A 290 1.04 -23.92 -20.83
CA PRO A 290 1.44 -22.52 -20.61
C PRO A 290 2.93 -22.36 -20.26
N LEU A 291 3.60 -23.43 -19.87
CA LEU A 291 5.02 -23.43 -19.49
C LEU A 291 5.96 -23.68 -20.67
N LEU A 292 5.46 -24.26 -21.77
CA LEU A 292 6.28 -24.61 -22.94
C LEU A 292 7.09 -23.41 -23.48
N PRO A 293 6.51 -22.21 -23.68
CA PRO A 293 7.29 -21.08 -24.19
C PRO A 293 8.44 -20.66 -23.26
N VAL A 294 8.26 -20.83 -21.94
CA VAL A 294 9.30 -20.53 -20.95
C VAL A 294 10.43 -21.56 -21.05
N LEU A 295 10.10 -22.85 -21.18
CA LEU A 295 11.09 -23.93 -21.30
C LEU A 295 11.88 -23.84 -22.61
N GLU A 296 11.21 -23.55 -23.73
CA GLU A 296 11.84 -23.34 -25.04
C GLU A 296 12.80 -22.15 -25.02
N GLN A 297 12.42 -21.06 -24.37
CA GLN A 297 13.29 -19.90 -24.19
C GLN A 297 14.54 -20.24 -23.38
N VAL A 298 14.41 -21.06 -22.33
CA VAL A 298 15.55 -21.49 -21.50
C VAL A 298 16.48 -22.44 -22.26
N ARG A 299 15.93 -23.33 -23.09
CA ARG A 299 16.69 -24.29 -23.90
C ARG A 299 17.27 -23.69 -25.18
N GLY A 300 16.73 -22.56 -25.65
CA GLY A 300 17.15 -21.88 -26.87
C GLY A 300 16.72 -22.57 -28.17
N HIS A 301 15.87 -23.59 -28.10
CA HIS A 301 15.31 -24.33 -29.23
C HIS A 301 13.90 -24.84 -28.89
N GLU A 302 13.08 -25.08 -29.91
CA GLU A 302 11.74 -25.64 -29.75
C GLU A 302 11.80 -27.05 -29.15
N LEU A 303 10.85 -27.37 -28.27
CA LEU A 303 10.78 -28.68 -27.64
C LEU A 303 10.28 -29.70 -28.68
N PRO A 304 10.97 -30.85 -28.86
CA PRO A 304 10.49 -31.92 -29.73
C PRO A 304 9.08 -32.37 -29.34
N ASP A 305 8.24 -32.75 -30.32
CA ASP A 305 6.86 -33.23 -30.12
C ASP A 305 6.73 -34.41 -29.12
N VAL A 306 7.83 -35.12 -28.85
CA VAL A 306 7.89 -36.29 -27.96
C VAL A 306 8.31 -35.91 -26.53
N THR A 307 8.47 -34.62 -26.21
CA THR A 307 8.90 -34.19 -24.89
C THR A 307 7.75 -34.28 -23.88
N GLU A 308 7.94 -35.08 -22.83
CA GLU A 308 6.99 -35.17 -21.72
C GLU A 308 7.36 -34.12 -20.66
N VAL A 309 6.44 -33.19 -20.38
CA VAL A 309 6.59 -32.16 -19.34
C VAL A 309 5.57 -32.41 -18.24
N ASN A 310 6.04 -32.84 -17.07
CA ASN A 310 5.20 -33.08 -15.90
C ASN A 310 5.40 -31.97 -14.87
N CYS A 311 4.31 -31.37 -14.42
CA CYS A 311 4.33 -30.33 -13.41
C CYS A 311 3.64 -30.82 -12.13
N ARG A 312 4.33 -30.74 -11.00
CA ARG A 312 3.79 -31.09 -9.69
C ARG A 312 3.86 -29.91 -8.76
N TRP A 313 2.70 -29.51 -8.24
CA TRP A 313 2.65 -28.46 -7.23
C TRP A 313 3.36 -28.90 -5.95
N LYS A 314 4.16 -27.99 -5.38
CA LYS A 314 4.80 -28.15 -4.07
C LYS A 314 4.38 -27.04 -3.12
N GLN A 315 4.20 -27.41 -1.87
CA GLN A 315 4.00 -26.46 -0.78
C GLN A 315 5.27 -25.60 -0.64
N SER A 316 5.13 -24.28 -0.60
CA SER A 316 6.26 -23.35 -0.45
C SER A 316 6.49 -22.89 0.99
N GLY A 317 5.49 -23.06 1.85
CA GLY A 317 5.47 -22.50 3.20
C GLY A 317 5.22 -20.97 3.25
N LEU A 318 5.03 -20.33 2.10
CA LEU A 318 4.75 -18.89 1.97
C LEU A 318 3.37 -18.68 1.34
N ALA A 319 2.60 -17.74 1.89
CA ALA A 319 1.32 -17.36 1.30
C ALA A 319 1.54 -16.64 -0.04
N ASP A 320 0.62 -16.79 -1.01
CA ASP A 320 0.66 -16.04 -2.28
C ASP A 320 1.97 -16.27 -3.10
N LEU A 321 2.56 -17.47 -2.95
CA LEU A 321 3.68 -17.98 -3.74
C LEU A 321 3.38 -19.43 -4.16
N LEU A 322 3.14 -19.64 -5.46
CA LEU A 322 2.97 -20.98 -6.03
C LEU A 322 4.32 -21.51 -6.48
N VAL A 323 4.59 -22.77 -6.14
CA VAL A 323 5.84 -23.45 -6.50
C VAL A 323 5.49 -24.77 -7.17
N PHE A 324 6.13 -25.05 -8.28
CA PHE A 324 5.95 -26.30 -9.03
C PHE A 324 7.32 -26.92 -9.29
N GLU A 325 7.42 -28.23 -9.07
CA GLU A 325 8.49 -29.04 -9.62
C GLU A 325 8.11 -29.43 -11.04
N VAL A 326 9.01 -29.20 -11.98
CA VAL A 326 8.80 -29.43 -13.40
C VAL A 326 9.82 -30.46 -13.86
N GLU A 327 9.35 -31.63 -14.26
CA GLU A 327 10.15 -32.71 -14.83
C GLU A 327 10.02 -32.64 -16.35
N VAL A 328 11.14 -32.51 -17.06
CA VAL A 328 11.19 -32.49 -18.52
C VAL A 328 11.97 -33.70 -19.01
N LYS A 329 11.34 -34.54 -19.84
CA LYS A 329 11.94 -35.75 -20.40
C LYS A 329 11.87 -35.74 -21.92
N GLY A 330 13.02 -35.65 -22.57
CA GLY A 330 13.15 -35.82 -24.03
C GLY A 330 13.25 -37.29 -24.44
N ALA A 331 13.11 -37.57 -25.75
CA ALA A 331 13.17 -38.92 -26.30
C ALA A 331 14.57 -39.58 -26.16
N GLU A 332 15.65 -38.78 -26.20
CA GLU A 332 17.05 -39.22 -26.04
C GLU A 332 17.81 -38.42 -24.96
N GLU A 333 17.15 -37.47 -24.31
CA GLU A 333 17.78 -36.58 -23.32
C GLU A 333 17.64 -37.11 -21.87
N GLU A 334 18.60 -36.74 -21.03
CA GLU A 334 18.53 -36.98 -19.60
C GLU A 334 17.36 -36.20 -18.97
N LEU A 335 16.78 -36.76 -17.92
CA LEU A 335 15.74 -36.11 -17.13
C LEU A 335 16.24 -34.78 -16.57
N GLU A 336 15.60 -33.67 -16.93
CA GLU A 336 15.86 -32.35 -16.37
C GLU A 336 14.80 -32.00 -15.33
N LEU A 337 15.26 -31.47 -14.19
CA LEU A 337 14.39 -31.04 -13.10
C LEU A 337 14.48 -29.52 -12.95
N TYR A 338 13.32 -28.88 -12.89
CA TYR A 338 13.21 -27.45 -12.64
C TYR A 338 12.28 -27.15 -11.45
N LEU A 339 12.50 -26.01 -10.82
CA LEU A 339 11.61 -25.43 -9.82
C LEU A 339 11.05 -24.12 -10.36
N LEU A 340 9.78 -24.13 -10.72
CA LEU A 340 9.02 -22.97 -11.14
C LEU A 340 8.43 -22.26 -9.92
N LYS A 341 8.59 -20.95 -9.86
CA LYS A 341 7.92 -20.09 -8.88
C LYS A 341 7.09 -19.04 -9.55
N ILE A 342 5.87 -18.86 -9.08
CA ILE A 342 4.95 -17.82 -9.52
C ILE A 342 4.58 -16.96 -8.33
N PHE A 343 4.97 -15.69 -8.39
CA PHE A 343 4.82 -14.75 -7.28
C PHE A 343 3.50 -14.00 -7.41
N GLY A 344 2.68 -14.08 -6.36
CA GLY A 344 1.50 -13.25 -6.25
C GLY A 344 1.87 -11.78 -5.99
N LYS A 345 0.87 -10.89 -6.08
CA LYS A 345 1.11 -9.44 -5.99
C LYS A 345 1.75 -9.01 -4.68
N ARG A 346 1.51 -9.75 -3.59
CA ARG A 346 2.12 -9.46 -2.29
C ARG A 346 3.64 -9.67 -2.31
N HIS A 347 4.13 -10.59 -3.14
CA HIS A 347 5.54 -10.99 -3.20
C HIS A 347 6.30 -10.40 -4.38
N ARG A 348 5.73 -9.48 -5.15
CA ARG A 348 6.43 -8.79 -6.26
C ARG A 348 7.78 -8.18 -5.85
N LYS A 349 7.85 -7.53 -4.69
CA LYS A 349 9.12 -6.98 -4.16
C LYS A 349 10.14 -8.08 -3.86
N ALA A 350 9.68 -9.20 -3.32
CA ALA A 350 10.53 -10.36 -3.02
C ALA A 350 11.04 -11.02 -4.31
N ALA A 351 10.19 -11.13 -5.34
CA ALA A 351 10.60 -11.60 -6.67
C ALA A 351 11.70 -10.70 -7.26
N MET A 352 11.46 -9.38 -7.31
CA MET A 352 12.45 -8.42 -7.81
C MET A 352 13.77 -8.47 -7.03
N SER A 353 13.69 -8.57 -5.69
CA SER A 353 14.86 -8.66 -4.82
C SER A 353 15.65 -9.94 -5.08
N GLU A 354 14.97 -11.09 -5.18
CA GLU A 354 15.59 -12.38 -5.52
C GLU A 354 16.24 -12.36 -6.91
N ALA A 355 15.58 -11.77 -7.91
CA ALA A 355 16.14 -11.60 -9.25
C ALA A 355 17.40 -10.73 -9.25
N ASP A 356 17.44 -9.62 -8.49
CA ASP A 356 18.58 -8.69 -8.47
C ASP A 356 19.85 -9.31 -7.88
N ILE A 357 19.74 -10.08 -6.79
CA ILE A 357 20.91 -10.77 -6.22
C ILE A 357 21.37 -11.93 -7.09
N LEU A 358 20.45 -12.71 -7.65
CA LEU A 358 20.80 -13.88 -8.47
C LEU A 358 21.37 -13.50 -9.82
N SER A 359 21.01 -12.32 -10.34
CA SER A 359 21.60 -11.74 -11.55
C SER A 359 22.92 -11.01 -11.29
N SER A 360 23.33 -10.83 -10.03
CA SER A 360 24.61 -10.21 -9.66
C SER A 360 25.79 -11.17 -9.84
N ALA A 361 27.01 -10.64 -9.81
CA ALA A 361 28.22 -11.48 -9.89
C ALA A 361 28.37 -12.43 -8.69
N SER A 362 27.76 -12.09 -7.55
CA SER A 362 27.71 -12.97 -6.38
C SER A 362 26.67 -14.09 -6.51
N GLY A 363 25.68 -13.96 -7.39
CA GLY A 363 24.56 -14.89 -7.54
C GLY A 363 24.99 -16.36 -7.73
N PRO A 364 25.84 -16.67 -8.74
CA PRO A 364 26.29 -18.04 -9.01
C PRO A 364 27.14 -18.69 -7.89
N LEU A 365 27.67 -17.89 -6.96
CA LEU A 365 28.47 -18.37 -5.83
C LEU A 365 27.62 -18.72 -4.61
N LEU A 366 26.36 -18.24 -4.57
CA LEU A 366 25.45 -18.49 -3.47
C LEU A 366 24.98 -19.95 -3.46
N PRO A 367 24.66 -20.52 -2.29
CA PRO A 367 24.21 -21.90 -2.15
C PRO A 367 22.73 -22.04 -2.56
N VAL A 368 22.44 -21.80 -3.84
CA VAL A 368 21.12 -21.68 -4.43
C VAL A 368 21.08 -22.47 -5.73
N PRO A 369 19.93 -23.05 -6.12
CA PRO A 369 19.82 -23.66 -7.44
C PRO A 369 20.09 -22.63 -8.56
N GLU A 370 20.54 -23.10 -9.72
CA GLU A 370 20.83 -22.22 -10.86
C GLU A 370 19.54 -21.53 -11.33
N LEU A 371 19.51 -20.20 -11.32
CA LEU A 371 18.39 -19.44 -11.87
C LEU A 371 18.55 -19.35 -13.39
N VAL A 372 17.65 -20.01 -14.12
CA VAL A 372 17.72 -20.11 -15.60
C VAL A 372 16.73 -19.18 -16.30
N TYR A 373 15.69 -18.69 -15.60
CA TYR A 373 14.70 -17.79 -16.17
C TYR A 373 14.16 -16.78 -15.16
N ILE A 374 13.98 -15.55 -15.62
CA ILE A 374 13.21 -14.48 -14.98
C ILE A 374 12.26 -13.90 -16.02
N GLY A 375 10.96 -13.87 -15.72
CA GLY A 375 9.98 -13.31 -16.64
C GLY A 375 8.64 -13.05 -15.98
N GLU A 376 7.60 -12.97 -16.82
CA GLU A 376 6.23 -12.69 -16.40
C GLU A 376 5.26 -13.63 -17.12
N MET A 377 4.31 -14.20 -16.38
CA MET A 377 3.20 -14.99 -16.94
C MET A 377 1.87 -14.39 -16.47
N GLU A 378 1.01 -14.02 -17.42
CA GLU A 378 -0.32 -13.40 -17.17
C GLU A 378 -0.38 -12.23 -16.17
N GLY A 379 0.70 -11.43 -16.03
CA GLY A 379 0.73 -10.34 -15.05
C GLY A 379 1.50 -10.64 -13.75
N PHE A 380 2.06 -11.84 -13.60
CA PHE A 380 2.73 -12.31 -12.39
C PHE A 380 4.20 -12.61 -12.65
N ASP A 381 5.08 -12.20 -11.74
CA ASP A 381 6.52 -12.46 -11.85
C ASP A 381 6.77 -13.97 -11.70
N VAL A 382 7.64 -14.51 -12.56
CA VAL A 382 7.95 -15.95 -12.63
C VAL A 382 9.45 -16.17 -12.66
N HIS A 383 9.93 -17.07 -11.81
CA HIS A 383 11.32 -17.53 -11.79
C HIS A 383 11.37 -19.03 -12.05
N LEU A 384 12.30 -19.48 -12.92
CA LEU A 384 12.59 -20.90 -13.11
C LEU A 384 14.01 -21.18 -12.66
N PHE A 385 14.15 -22.16 -11.78
CA PHE A 385 15.44 -22.66 -11.31
C PHE A 385 15.69 -24.05 -11.87
N ARG A 386 16.94 -24.36 -12.24
CA ARG A 386 17.36 -25.73 -12.56
C ARG A 386 17.80 -26.43 -11.27
N LEU A 387 17.19 -27.58 -10.98
CA LEU A 387 17.51 -28.41 -9.84
C LEU A 387 18.51 -29.51 -10.25
N PRO A 388 19.50 -29.83 -9.39
CA PRO A 388 20.29 -31.05 -9.56
C PRO A 388 19.39 -32.30 -9.59
N LYS A 389 19.76 -33.30 -10.40
CA LYS A 389 18.99 -34.54 -10.67
C LYS A 389 18.45 -35.25 -9.44
N TRP A 390 19.13 -35.12 -8.31
CA TRP A 390 18.77 -35.77 -7.06
C TRP A 390 18.82 -34.74 -5.93
N CYS A 391 17.70 -34.04 -5.75
CA CYS A 391 17.48 -33.13 -4.64
C CYS A 391 16.34 -33.66 -3.78
N VAL A 392 16.64 -34.03 -2.54
CA VAL A 392 15.61 -34.38 -1.56
C VAL A 392 15.26 -33.10 -0.78
N PRO A 393 13.96 -32.85 -0.49
CA PRO A 393 13.59 -31.80 0.45
C PRO A 393 14.35 -31.99 1.75
N GLY A 394 15.17 -31.00 2.10
CA GLY A 394 15.99 -31.02 3.30
C GLY A 394 15.10 -30.91 4.53
N GLY A 395 14.75 -32.05 5.12
CA GLY A 395 13.99 -32.12 6.37
C GLY A 395 14.72 -31.37 7.49
N TYR A 396 14.33 -30.13 7.73
CA TYR A 396 14.97 -29.22 8.68
C TYR A 396 14.73 -29.69 10.12
N THR A 397 15.60 -30.53 10.66
CA THR A 397 15.46 -30.98 12.06
C THR A 397 16.71 -30.87 12.92
N ALA A 398 17.88 -30.53 12.36
CA ALA A 398 19.10 -30.37 13.15
C ALA A 398 19.64 -28.92 13.12
N PRO A 399 19.93 -28.29 14.28
CA PRO A 399 20.68 -27.03 14.38
C PRO A 399 22.03 -27.04 13.64
N LYS A 400 22.59 -28.22 13.37
CA LYS A 400 23.82 -28.40 12.59
C LYS A 400 23.66 -27.93 11.13
N VAL A 401 22.50 -28.15 10.51
CA VAL A 401 22.24 -27.79 9.10
C VAL A 401 22.17 -26.27 8.94
N GLN A 402 21.61 -25.55 9.92
CA GLN A 402 21.60 -24.06 9.93
C GLN A 402 23.01 -23.46 9.94
N ILE A 403 23.91 -24.08 10.67
CA ILE A 403 25.30 -23.65 10.82
C ILE A 403 26.03 -23.83 9.50
N GLU A 404 25.86 -24.98 8.86
CA GLU A 404 26.44 -25.26 7.53
C GLU A 404 25.93 -24.30 6.46
N TRP A 405 24.64 -23.96 6.51
CA TRP A 405 24.03 -22.92 5.68
C TRP A 405 24.72 -21.57 5.82
N LEU A 406 24.85 -21.11 7.06
CA LEU A 406 25.48 -19.82 7.35
C LEU A 406 26.94 -19.80 6.88
N ALA A 407 27.67 -20.89 7.10
CA ALA A 407 29.05 -21.04 6.64
C ALA A 407 29.16 -20.83 5.12
N LYS A 408 28.26 -21.45 4.34
CA LYS A 408 28.23 -21.33 2.89
C LYS A 408 27.97 -19.90 2.43
N TYR A 409 27.03 -19.19 3.06
CA TYR A 409 26.80 -17.77 2.74
C TYR A 409 28.00 -16.88 3.11
N TRP A 410 28.68 -17.16 4.22
CA TRP A 410 29.86 -16.40 4.64
C TRP A 410 31.07 -16.60 3.72
N GLN A 411 31.18 -17.77 3.08
CA GLN A 411 32.22 -18.06 2.08
C GLN A 411 32.09 -17.18 0.82
N VAL A 412 30.92 -16.60 0.55
CA VAL A 412 30.69 -15.77 -0.63
C VAL A 412 31.06 -14.32 -0.32
N GLU A 413 32.01 -13.78 -1.09
CA GLU A 413 32.31 -12.35 -1.03
C GLU A 413 31.30 -11.56 -1.90
N PRO A 414 30.54 -10.62 -1.31
CA PRO A 414 29.60 -9.80 -2.06
C PRO A 414 30.35 -8.88 -3.03
N ASP A 415 29.90 -8.80 -4.28
CA ASP A 415 30.54 -7.96 -5.27
C ASP A 415 30.37 -6.45 -4.95
N ARG A 416 31.38 -5.64 -5.28
CA ARG A 416 31.39 -4.21 -4.94
C ARG A 416 30.22 -3.44 -5.57
N THR A 417 29.70 -3.89 -6.72
CA THR A 417 28.58 -3.21 -7.38
C THR A 417 27.27 -3.46 -6.64
N LEU A 418 27.05 -4.69 -6.16
CA LEU A 418 25.93 -5.06 -5.29
C LEU A 418 26.00 -4.30 -3.97
N VAL A 419 27.17 -4.26 -3.32
CA VAL A 419 27.38 -3.53 -2.05
C VAL A 419 26.99 -2.05 -2.21
N ASN A 420 27.53 -1.38 -3.24
CA ASN A 420 27.26 0.03 -3.49
C ASN A 420 25.77 0.31 -3.81
N ARG A 421 25.10 -0.58 -4.57
CA ARG A 421 23.67 -0.45 -4.86
C ARG A 421 22.82 -0.65 -3.60
N TYR A 422 23.17 -1.64 -2.79
CA TYR A 422 22.45 -1.95 -1.56
C TYR A 422 22.56 -0.79 -0.54
N GLN A 423 23.77 -0.30 -0.25
CA GLN A 423 23.99 0.78 0.72
C GLN A 423 23.29 2.11 0.36
N ARG A 424 23.04 2.38 -0.92
CA ARG A 424 22.28 3.57 -1.36
C ARG A 424 20.78 3.48 -1.07
N SER A 425 20.26 2.27 -0.92
CA SER A 425 18.83 2.01 -0.77
C SER A 425 18.45 1.48 0.62
N HIS A 426 19.39 0.86 1.33
CA HIS A 426 19.17 0.22 2.62
C HIS A 426 20.29 0.59 3.61
N PRO A 427 19.95 1.09 4.81
CA PRO A 427 20.93 1.34 5.85
C PRO A 427 21.42 0.02 6.46
N LEU A 428 22.74 -0.12 6.65
CA LEU A 428 23.36 -1.23 7.38
C LEU A 428 23.13 -1.09 8.89
N LEU A 429 23.40 -2.16 9.67
CA LEU A 429 23.26 -2.14 11.13
C LEU A 429 23.87 -0.90 11.80
N GLN A 430 25.11 -0.52 11.47
CA GLN A 430 25.77 0.64 12.09
C GLN A 430 25.05 1.97 11.85
N HIS A 431 24.29 2.09 10.76
CA HIS A 431 23.51 3.30 10.44
C HIS A 431 22.12 3.28 11.07
N ARG A 432 21.61 2.08 11.40
CA ARG A 432 20.31 1.91 12.07
C ARG A 432 20.42 2.08 13.59
N LEU A 433 21.57 1.73 14.16
CA LEU A 433 21.90 2.02 15.54
C LEU A 433 22.04 3.53 15.72
N GLY A 434 21.29 4.07 16.68
CA GLY A 434 21.32 5.50 16.96
C GLY A 434 21.42 5.78 18.45
N ILE A 435 22.16 6.83 18.81
CA ILE A 435 22.31 7.29 20.20
C ILE A 435 20.94 7.52 20.89
N ARG A 436 19.94 7.95 20.12
CA ARG A 436 18.55 8.15 20.57
C ARG A 436 17.90 6.88 21.12
N MET A 437 18.34 5.70 20.69
CA MET A 437 17.86 4.43 21.24
C MET A 437 18.27 4.31 22.71
N LEU A 438 19.52 4.62 23.03
CA LEU A 438 20.05 4.62 24.39
C LEU A 438 19.39 5.71 25.25
N GLU A 439 19.21 6.92 24.70
CA GLU A 439 18.50 8.01 25.38
C GLU A 439 17.08 7.62 25.78
N ARG A 440 16.37 6.88 24.90
CA ARG A 440 15.02 6.41 25.17
C ARG A 440 14.99 5.32 26.24
N LEU A 441 15.97 4.42 26.24
CA LEU A 441 16.10 3.39 27.27
C LEU A 441 16.42 3.99 28.64
N ALA A 442 17.22 5.06 28.70
CA ALA A 442 17.52 5.78 29.94
C ALA A 442 16.28 6.34 30.64
N LEU A 443 15.20 6.63 29.90
CA LEU A 443 13.92 7.07 30.48
C LEU A 443 13.11 5.95 31.14
N ILE A 444 13.45 4.68 30.85
CA ILE A 444 12.68 3.50 31.25
C ILE A 444 13.47 2.61 32.22
N ALA A 445 14.81 2.73 32.23
CA ALA A 445 15.68 2.02 33.15
C ALA A 445 15.29 2.30 34.62
N GLY A 446 15.01 1.23 35.37
CA GLY A 446 14.55 1.31 36.76
C GLY A 446 15.68 1.18 37.79
N ASP A 447 16.77 0.49 37.43
CA ASP A 447 17.84 0.09 38.34
C ASP A 447 19.12 0.91 38.11
N GLY A 448 19.90 1.12 39.18
CA GLY A 448 21.14 1.90 39.12
C GLY A 448 22.22 1.28 38.22
N ASP A 449 22.29 -0.06 38.18
CA ASP A 449 23.25 -0.80 37.35
C ASP A 449 22.91 -0.68 35.85
N ASP A 450 21.62 -0.73 35.50
CA ASP A 450 21.14 -0.53 34.14
C ASP A 450 21.45 0.88 33.62
N ILE A 451 21.27 1.89 34.47
CA ILE A 451 21.59 3.28 34.16
C ILE A 451 23.11 3.44 33.94
N ALA A 452 23.94 2.81 34.78
CA ALA A 452 25.39 2.84 34.64
C ALA A 452 25.85 2.18 33.32
N ALA A 453 25.29 1.02 32.98
CA ALA A 453 25.57 0.33 31.71
C ALA A 453 25.14 1.17 30.50
N LEU A 454 24.00 1.85 30.57
CA LEU A 454 23.51 2.76 29.52
C LEU A 454 24.45 3.95 29.32
N GLU A 455 24.87 4.62 30.40
CA GLU A 455 25.81 5.75 30.31
C GLU A 455 27.17 5.30 29.77
N GLN A 456 27.67 4.14 30.20
CA GLN A 456 28.91 3.60 29.67
C GLN A 456 28.81 3.27 28.18
N ALA A 457 27.72 2.64 27.74
CA ALA A 457 27.46 2.34 26.33
C ALA A 457 27.31 3.62 25.49
N LYS A 458 26.68 4.66 26.05
CA LYS A 458 26.53 5.98 25.42
C LYS A 458 27.89 6.66 25.22
N ASN A 459 28.76 6.64 26.23
CA ASN A 459 30.09 7.22 26.17
C ASN A 459 31.03 6.49 25.20
N ARG A 460 30.81 5.19 25.00
CA ARG A 460 31.57 4.33 24.08
C ARG A 460 30.88 4.12 22.72
N PHE A 461 29.81 4.87 22.42
CA PHE A 461 28.95 4.56 21.28
C PHE A 461 29.67 4.70 19.93
N GLU A 462 30.49 5.73 19.75
CA GLU A 462 31.27 5.93 18.52
C GLU A 462 32.27 4.78 18.30
N ASP A 463 32.94 4.32 19.36
CA ASP A 463 33.86 3.19 19.27
C ASP A 463 33.15 1.89 18.85
N ILE A 464 31.91 1.67 19.34
CA ILE A 464 31.09 0.54 18.91
C ILE A 464 30.83 0.64 17.40
N LEU A 465 30.45 1.82 16.91
CA LEU A 465 30.19 2.03 15.49
C LEU A 465 31.46 1.85 14.64
N GLU A 466 32.61 2.32 15.11
CA GLU A 466 33.89 2.16 14.44
C GLU A 466 34.25 0.68 14.28
N GLU A 467 34.11 -0.11 15.34
CA GLU A 467 34.35 -1.55 15.31
C GLU A 467 33.39 -2.30 14.38
N LEU A 468 32.11 -1.90 14.35
CA LEU A 468 31.13 -2.48 13.41
C LEU A 468 31.44 -2.14 11.94
N ASN A 469 32.01 -0.96 11.67
CA ASN A 469 32.37 -0.55 10.31
C ASN A 469 33.56 -1.32 9.72
N GLN A 470 34.40 -1.91 10.58
CA GLN A 470 35.54 -2.71 10.14
C GLN A 470 35.16 -4.15 9.75
N LEU A 471 33.91 -4.56 10.03
CA LEU A 471 33.47 -5.91 9.76
C LEU A 471 33.14 -6.14 8.27
N PRO A 472 33.57 -7.27 7.70
CA PRO A 472 33.25 -7.62 6.32
C PRO A 472 31.74 -7.88 6.17
N LEU A 473 31.18 -7.44 5.05
CA LEU A 473 29.76 -7.66 4.72
C LEU A 473 29.53 -9.08 4.22
N VAL A 474 28.38 -9.66 4.57
CA VAL A 474 27.92 -10.98 4.18
C VAL A 474 26.48 -10.91 3.68
N VAL A 475 26.15 -11.78 2.72
CA VAL A 475 24.75 -12.01 2.35
C VAL A 475 24.10 -12.88 3.41
N LEU A 476 22.95 -12.44 3.91
CA LEU A 476 22.12 -13.20 4.83
C LEU A 476 20.77 -13.48 4.18
N ASN A 477 20.21 -14.65 4.43
CA ASN A 477 18.90 -15.04 3.91
C ASN A 477 18.01 -15.61 5.03
N PRO A 478 17.44 -14.74 5.88
CA PRO A 478 16.67 -15.18 7.03
C PRO A 478 15.32 -15.76 6.62
N GLY A 479 14.86 -16.77 7.38
CA GLY A 479 13.46 -17.22 7.35
C GLY A 479 13.06 -18.03 6.12
N VAL A 480 14.00 -18.70 5.45
CA VAL A 480 13.68 -19.60 4.34
C VAL A 480 12.84 -20.78 4.84
N PRO A 481 11.66 -21.04 4.25
CA PRO A 481 10.83 -22.20 4.58
C PRO A 481 11.55 -23.51 4.31
N ARG A 482 11.23 -24.54 5.09
CA ARG A 482 11.81 -25.89 4.98
C ARG A 482 11.57 -26.51 3.62
N ASP A 483 10.39 -26.26 3.04
CA ASP A 483 9.97 -26.82 1.76
C ASP A 483 10.77 -26.26 0.57
N LEU A 484 11.54 -25.18 0.79
CA LEU A 484 12.40 -24.55 -0.22
C LEU A 484 13.90 -24.75 0.09
N CYS A 485 14.22 -25.69 0.97
CA CYS A 485 15.57 -26.13 1.28
C CYS A 485 15.79 -27.53 0.70
N PHE A 486 16.91 -27.73 0.01
CA PHE A 486 17.25 -28.96 -0.69
C PHE A 486 18.63 -29.43 -0.28
N VAL A 487 18.84 -30.74 -0.34
CA VAL A 487 20.15 -31.37 -0.20
C VAL A 487 20.39 -32.19 -1.45
N SER A 488 21.50 -31.93 -2.15
CA SER A 488 21.92 -32.73 -3.29
C SER A 488 22.50 -34.07 -2.84
N GLU A 489 22.65 -35.02 -3.76
CA GLU A 489 23.39 -36.27 -3.52
C GLU A 489 24.83 -36.07 -3.03
N THR A 490 25.50 -35.00 -3.47
CA THR A 490 26.85 -34.64 -3.04
C THR A 490 26.88 -34.06 -1.62
N GLY A 491 25.72 -33.95 -0.96
CA GLY A 491 25.56 -33.31 0.34
C GLY A 491 25.58 -31.79 0.27
N GLU A 492 25.46 -31.20 -0.92
CA GLU A 492 25.39 -29.75 -1.07
C GLU A 492 24.02 -29.25 -0.65
N LEU A 493 24.06 -28.22 0.18
CA LEU A 493 22.87 -27.56 0.69
C LEU A 493 22.46 -26.49 -0.32
N LEU A 494 21.21 -26.54 -0.83
CA LEU A 494 20.61 -25.55 -1.76
C LEU A 494 19.34 -24.87 -1.21
N GLN A 495 19.29 -23.52 -1.23
CA GLN A 495 18.18 -22.70 -0.75
C GLN A 495 17.51 -22.06 -1.95
N ALA A 496 16.33 -22.55 -2.30
CA ALA A 496 15.61 -22.09 -3.47
C ALA A 496 14.68 -20.92 -3.13
N HIS A 497 15.02 -20.01 -2.21
CA HIS A 497 14.28 -18.75 -2.05
C HIS A 497 15.12 -17.69 -1.35
N LEU A 498 15.32 -16.56 -2.05
CA LEU A 498 16.08 -15.41 -1.56
C LEU A 498 15.23 -14.15 -1.43
N GLY A 499 13.90 -14.25 -1.33
CA GLY A 499 13.05 -13.06 -1.36
C GLY A 499 13.26 -12.04 -0.23
N ASN A 500 13.94 -12.44 0.85
CA ASN A 500 14.21 -11.60 2.03
C ASN A 500 15.71 -11.43 2.30
N TRP A 501 16.57 -11.59 1.29
CA TRP A 501 18.01 -11.46 1.48
C TRP A 501 18.39 -10.05 1.96
N THR A 502 19.44 -9.97 2.78
CA THR A 502 20.00 -8.70 3.25
C THR A 502 21.52 -8.74 3.18
N LEU A 503 22.14 -7.57 3.01
CA LEU A 503 23.59 -7.42 3.10
C LEU A 503 23.91 -6.73 4.42
N GLU A 504 24.66 -7.40 5.29
CA GLU A 504 24.93 -6.93 6.65
C GLU A 504 26.36 -7.28 7.08
N PRO A 505 26.94 -6.58 8.07
CA PRO A 505 28.20 -7.00 8.68
C PRO A 505 28.10 -8.42 9.24
N ILE A 506 29.19 -9.17 9.14
CA ILE A 506 29.26 -10.51 9.73
C ILE A 506 28.96 -10.47 11.23
N GLY A 507 28.01 -11.30 11.67
CA GLY A 507 27.52 -11.32 13.05
C GLY A 507 26.05 -10.97 13.20
N VAL A 508 25.46 -10.25 12.23
CA VAL A 508 24.03 -9.95 12.24
C VAL A 508 23.18 -11.22 12.21
N GLY A 509 22.18 -11.28 13.11
CA GLY A 509 21.26 -12.42 13.22
C GLY A 509 21.80 -13.65 13.96
N LEU A 510 23.04 -13.61 14.46
CA LEU A 510 23.58 -14.67 15.30
C LEU A 510 22.99 -14.65 16.72
N PRO A 511 22.71 -15.81 17.32
CA PRO A 511 22.35 -15.89 18.73
C PRO A 511 23.52 -15.52 19.65
N CYS A 512 23.23 -14.79 20.74
CA CYS A 512 24.23 -14.34 21.72
C CYS A 512 24.48 -15.35 22.86
N SER A 513 24.16 -16.64 22.68
CA SER A 513 24.32 -17.66 23.74
C SER A 513 25.73 -18.25 23.76
N GLU A 514 26.23 -18.62 24.93
CA GLU A 514 27.57 -19.24 25.10
C GLU A 514 27.78 -20.50 24.23
N THR A 515 26.73 -21.30 24.06
CA THR A 515 26.73 -22.50 23.19
C THR A 515 26.98 -22.20 21.72
N TRP A 516 26.74 -20.96 21.29
CA TRP A 516 27.00 -20.50 19.94
C TRP A 516 28.43 -19.99 19.81
N LEU A 517 28.98 -19.37 20.86
CA LEU A 517 30.34 -18.83 20.85
C LEU A 517 31.38 -19.91 20.53
N THR A 518 31.23 -21.11 21.06
CA THR A 518 32.14 -22.23 20.78
C THR A 518 32.08 -22.70 19.32
N LYS A 519 30.97 -22.49 18.63
CA LYS A 519 30.78 -22.86 17.22
C LYS A 519 31.16 -21.73 16.26
N LEU A 520 31.28 -20.50 16.76
CA LEU A 520 31.63 -19.34 15.95
C LEU A 520 33.03 -19.48 15.37
N ASP A 521 34.00 -19.91 16.17
CA ASP A 521 35.38 -20.08 15.74
C ASP A 521 35.50 -21.18 14.67
N GLU A 522 34.78 -22.29 14.84
CA GLU A 522 34.71 -23.36 13.83
C GLU A 522 34.10 -22.87 12.50
N LEU A 523 33.08 -22.01 12.57
CA LEU A 523 32.45 -21.43 11.39
C LEU A 523 33.34 -20.43 10.67
N LEU A 524 33.98 -19.55 11.43
CA LEU A 524 34.89 -18.56 10.89
C LEU A 524 36.06 -19.24 10.19
N ALA A 525 36.63 -20.29 10.80
CA ALA A 525 37.67 -21.11 10.20
C ALA A 525 37.22 -21.66 8.83
N LYS A 526 36.06 -22.35 8.79
CA LYS A 526 35.49 -22.89 7.54
C LYS A 526 35.16 -21.83 6.49
N ALA A 527 34.72 -20.65 6.89
CA ALA A 527 34.41 -19.58 5.95
C ALA A 527 35.68 -18.93 5.39
N SER A 528 36.69 -18.76 6.23
CA SER A 528 37.98 -18.16 5.90
C SER A 528 38.84 -18.98 4.93
N GLU A 529 38.59 -20.29 4.83
CA GLU A 529 39.20 -21.18 3.83
C GLU A 529 38.94 -20.72 2.39
N LYS A 530 37.76 -20.14 2.12
CA LYS A 530 37.36 -19.69 0.78
C LYS A 530 37.31 -18.18 0.62
N ARG A 531 37.41 -17.43 1.72
CA ARG A 531 37.27 -15.97 1.74
C ARG A 531 38.37 -15.33 2.59
N GLU A 532 39.38 -14.79 1.92
CA GLU A 532 40.55 -14.16 2.55
C GLU A 532 40.16 -13.00 3.48
N SER A 533 39.14 -12.22 3.13
CA SER A 533 38.67 -11.09 3.93
C SER A 533 38.16 -11.48 5.34
N LEU A 534 37.94 -12.78 5.61
CA LEU A 534 37.55 -13.27 6.94
C LEU A 534 38.73 -13.76 7.81
N GLN A 535 39.91 -14.02 7.24
CA GLN A 535 41.02 -14.68 7.95
C GLN A 535 41.52 -13.90 9.17
N ASN A 536 41.48 -12.56 9.10
CA ASN A 536 41.95 -11.68 10.18
C ASN A 536 40.82 -11.05 10.98
N THR A 537 39.58 -11.56 10.89
CA THR A 537 38.45 -10.98 11.62
C THR A 537 38.39 -11.54 13.04
N PRO A 538 38.59 -10.75 14.11
CA PRO A 538 38.52 -11.24 15.47
C PRO A 538 37.10 -11.69 15.85
N SER A 539 36.95 -12.87 16.46
CA SER A 539 35.66 -13.39 16.93
C SER A 539 34.95 -12.43 17.88
N ALA A 540 35.68 -11.66 18.69
CA ALA A 540 35.13 -10.65 19.58
C ALA A 540 34.36 -9.54 18.83
N ARG A 541 34.80 -9.13 17.64
CA ARG A 541 34.06 -8.15 16.80
C ARG A 541 32.78 -8.74 16.25
N ILE A 542 32.79 -10.01 15.84
CA ILE A 542 31.59 -10.70 15.36
C ILE A 542 30.57 -10.84 16.50
N ARG A 543 31.02 -11.15 17.73
CA ARG A 543 30.17 -11.16 18.93
C ARG A 543 29.57 -9.80 19.24
N LEU A 544 30.36 -8.73 19.14
CA LEU A 544 29.89 -7.36 19.30
C LEU A 544 28.75 -7.07 18.31
N CYS A 545 28.95 -7.41 17.02
CA CYS A 545 27.91 -7.27 16.00
C CYS A 545 26.64 -8.06 16.29
N ALA A 546 26.77 -9.31 16.74
CA ALA A 546 25.64 -10.14 17.13
C ALA A 546 24.83 -9.50 18.29
N CYS A 547 25.52 -9.01 19.33
CA CYS A 547 24.88 -8.35 20.47
C CYS A 547 24.19 -7.04 20.05
N CYS A 548 24.84 -6.23 19.22
CA CYS A 548 24.26 -5.00 18.69
C CYS A 548 23.03 -5.25 17.80
N SER A 549 23.05 -6.30 16.98
CA SER A 549 21.91 -6.74 16.19
C SER A 549 20.75 -7.21 17.08
N ALA A 550 21.03 -8.02 18.09
CA ALA A 550 20.02 -8.47 19.06
C ALA A 550 19.42 -7.30 19.85
N PHE A 551 20.26 -6.34 20.25
CA PHE A 551 19.84 -5.09 20.89
C PHE A 551 18.86 -4.31 20.00
N GLU A 552 19.21 -4.09 18.73
CA GLU A 552 18.35 -3.40 17.76
C GLU A 552 16.99 -4.12 17.61
N GLN A 553 17.01 -5.44 17.45
CA GLN A 553 15.80 -6.24 17.30
C GLN A 553 14.88 -6.17 18.53
N ASN A 554 15.45 -6.27 19.73
CA ASN A 554 14.69 -6.18 20.98
C ASN A 554 14.12 -4.77 21.18
N PHE A 555 14.91 -3.73 20.88
CA PHE A 555 14.46 -2.35 20.93
C PHE A 555 13.27 -2.10 19.98
N ASN A 556 13.38 -2.54 18.72
CA ASN A 556 12.32 -2.37 17.71
C ASN A 556 11.04 -3.14 18.07
N LYS A 557 11.15 -4.26 18.79
CA LYS A 557 10.03 -5.03 19.34
C LYS A 557 9.50 -4.49 20.67
N GLN A 558 10.02 -3.36 21.17
CA GLN A 558 9.70 -2.76 22.47
C GLN A 558 9.98 -3.67 23.67
N ARG A 559 10.90 -4.63 23.52
CA ARG A 559 11.39 -5.47 24.61
C ARG A 559 12.58 -4.80 25.28
N TYR A 560 12.32 -3.70 25.96
CA TYR A 560 13.38 -2.82 26.48
C TYR A 560 14.23 -3.46 27.57
N ALA A 561 13.65 -4.27 28.46
CA ALA A 561 14.40 -5.02 29.45
C ALA A 561 15.41 -5.98 28.79
N ASP A 562 14.98 -6.74 27.79
CA ASP A 562 15.84 -7.65 27.03
C ASP A 562 16.94 -6.89 26.24
N ALA A 563 16.68 -5.66 25.81
CA ALA A 563 17.67 -4.82 25.15
C ALA A 563 18.72 -4.30 26.15
N ILE A 564 18.30 -3.82 27.32
CA ILE A 564 19.21 -3.33 28.38
C ILE A 564 20.12 -4.45 28.88
N ALA A 565 19.58 -5.67 29.04
CA ALA A 565 20.33 -6.85 29.47
C ALA A 565 21.50 -7.22 28.53
N LEU A 566 21.51 -6.73 27.28
CA LEU A 566 22.60 -6.97 26.32
C LEU A 566 23.75 -5.97 26.44
N LEU A 567 23.57 -4.83 27.11
CA LEU A 567 24.59 -3.77 27.21
C LEU A 567 25.88 -4.22 27.90
N PRO A 568 25.85 -4.99 29.01
CA PRO A 568 27.08 -5.50 29.62
C PRO A 568 27.90 -6.37 28.65
N ASN A 569 27.23 -7.20 27.85
CA ASN A 569 27.89 -8.06 26.86
C ASN A 569 28.52 -7.24 25.73
N ILE A 570 27.84 -6.19 25.25
CA ILE A 570 28.37 -5.25 24.25
C ILE A 570 29.65 -4.59 24.79
N LEU A 571 29.62 -4.09 26.02
CA LEU A 571 30.75 -3.43 26.68
C LEU A 571 31.92 -4.39 26.95
N SER A 572 31.64 -5.65 27.32
CA SER A 572 32.64 -6.69 27.50
C SER A 572 33.36 -6.99 26.19
N CYS A 573 32.61 -7.20 25.10
CA CYS A 573 33.20 -7.47 23.78
C CYS A 573 34.09 -6.30 23.33
N LEU A 574 33.65 -5.06 23.56
CA LEU A 574 34.45 -3.87 23.23
C LEU A 574 35.75 -3.80 24.04
N SER A 575 35.69 -4.15 25.33
CA SER A 575 36.86 -4.16 26.21
C SER A 575 37.89 -5.21 25.77
N GLU A 576 37.44 -6.42 25.41
CA GLU A 576 38.29 -7.48 24.86
C GLU A 576 39.02 -7.03 23.58
N ILE A 577 38.32 -6.34 22.69
CA ILE A 577 38.92 -5.82 21.44
C ILE A 577 40.01 -4.79 21.75
N ASN A 578 39.78 -3.85 22.68
CA ASN A 578 40.79 -2.86 23.05
C ASN A 578 42.04 -3.52 23.67
N THR A 579 41.86 -4.55 24.52
CA THR A 579 43.00 -5.27 25.12
C THR A 579 43.82 -6.04 24.09
N ALA A 580 43.21 -6.55 23.02
CA ALA A 580 43.91 -7.23 21.94
C ALA A 580 44.80 -6.27 21.15
N HIS A 581 44.30 -5.05 20.87
CA HIS A 581 45.08 -3.99 20.18
C HIS A 581 46.27 -3.51 21.01
N GLU A 582 46.16 -3.42 22.34
CA GLU A 582 47.27 -3.02 23.21
C GLU A 582 48.38 -4.09 23.33
N GLY A 583 48.04 -5.37 23.13
CA GLY A 583 48.97 -6.49 23.16
C GLY A 583 49.87 -6.60 21.92
N GLU A 584 49.34 -6.32 20.73
CA GLU A 584 50.12 -6.36 19.48
C GLU A 584 51.13 -5.21 19.35
N SER A 585 50.90 -4.08 20.04
CA SER A 585 51.86 -2.96 20.08
C SER A 585 53.11 -3.24 20.95
N LYS A 586 53.19 -4.38 21.65
CA LYS A 586 54.30 -4.72 22.56
C LYS A 586 54.88 -6.12 22.28
N SER A 587 55.74 -6.24 21.27
CA SER A 587 56.78 -7.30 21.18
C SER A 587 57.97 -6.84 20.32
N PRO A 588 59.19 -7.37 20.58
CA PRO A 588 60.31 -6.55 21.08
C PRO A 588 61.24 -6.00 20.00
N SER A 589 61.76 -4.81 20.28
CA SER A 589 62.96 -4.24 19.65
C SER A 589 64.12 -5.23 19.73
N PHE A 590 64.71 -5.54 18.57
CA PHE A 590 65.96 -6.30 18.42
C PHE A 590 67.07 -5.77 19.33
N PRO A 591 67.96 -6.64 19.87
CA PRO A 591 69.11 -6.19 20.64
C PRO A 591 70.12 -5.53 19.68
N ALA A 592 70.60 -4.35 20.07
CA ALA A 592 71.65 -3.63 19.38
C ALA A 592 72.93 -4.50 19.31
N ALA A 593 73.49 -4.60 18.11
CA ALA A 593 74.80 -5.19 17.89
C ALA A 593 75.88 -4.35 18.56
N ASP A 594 76.70 -5.02 19.36
CA ASP A 594 78.05 -4.61 19.74
C ASP A 594 78.86 -4.29 18.48
N GLU A 595 79.36 -3.06 18.36
CA GLU A 595 80.55 -2.76 17.58
C GLU A 595 81.48 -1.85 18.39
N GLY A 596 82.51 -2.49 18.95
CA GLY A 596 83.78 -1.85 19.30
C GLY A 596 84.84 -2.16 18.25
N ASN A 597 85.77 -1.21 18.10
CA ASN A 597 87.03 -1.23 17.34
C ASN A 597 86.93 -1.16 15.81
N ALA A 598 87.27 -0.01 15.21
CA ALA A 598 88.63 0.49 14.93
C ALA A 598 88.56 1.92 14.36
#